data_AF-R9M8W8-F1
#
_entry.id   AF-R9M8W8-F1
#
_cell.length_a   1.000
_cell.length_b   1.000
_cell.length_c   1.000
_cell.angle_alpha   90.00
_cell.angle_beta   90.00
_cell.angle_gamma   90.00
#
_symmetry.space_group_name_H-M   'P 1'
#
loop_
_entity.id
_entity.type
_entity.pdbx_description
1 polymer ?
#
loop_
_entity_poly.entity_id
_entity_poly.type
_entity_poly.pdbx_seq_one_letter_code
_entity_poly.pdbx_strand_id
1 'polypeptide(L)'
;MGYSARRGFSNGGMKVTGAQRQAEMQQKIVQMQEAMAAAQEAVEAQTFSASVGGGVVEAKVSGKKEVVSIAIKPEAVDPEDVEMLQDLVVSAVNEALRQADEAMEAGMNGVTGGLNLGGFGL
;
A
#
# COMPACT_ATOMS: atom_id res chain seq x y z
N MET A 1 43.11 -57.71 19.26
CA MET A 1 43.85 -56.81 20.17
C MET A 1 44.34 -55.62 19.34
N GLY A 2 43.88 -54.38 19.61
CA GLY A 2 44.45 -53.18 18.96
C GLY A 2 43.48 -52.06 18.51
N TYR A 3 42.85 -51.38 19.47
CA TYR A 3 42.53 -49.93 19.54
C TYR A 3 42.09 -49.20 18.24
N SER A 4 40.80 -48.91 18.05
CA SER A 4 40.01 -47.76 18.57
C SER A 4 40.07 -46.50 17.71
N ALA A 5 38.88 -46.11 17.25
CA ALA A 5 38.55 -44.90 16.52
C ALA A 5 39.03 -43.59 17.20
N ARG A 6 39.58 -42.69 16.38
CA ARG A 6 39.64 -41.24 16.60
C ARG A 6 39.72 -40.61 15.21
N ARG A 7 39.08 -39.49 14.88
CA ARG A 7 38.06 -38.63 15.48
C ARG A 7 37.79 -37.63 14.35
N GLY A 8 36.52 -37.33 14.10
CA GLY A 8 36.10 -36.59 12.91
C GLY A 8 36.78 -35.24 12.72
N PHE A 9 36.94 -34.89 11.45
CA PHE A 9 36.93 -33.51 10.99
C PHE A 9 35.67 -33.36 10.14
N SER A 10 34.54 -33.18 10.82
CA SER A 10 33.37 -32.60 10.18
C SER A 10 33.72 -31.15 9.91
N ASN A 11 33.74 -30.80 8.62
CA ASN A 11 33.84 -29.44 8.13
C ASN A 11 32.77 -28.61 8.84
N GLY A 12 33.18 -27.85 9.86
CA GLY A 12 32.29 -27.05 10.68
C GLY A 12 31.73 -25.94 9.82
N GLY A 13 30.54 -26.18 9.25
CA GLY A 13 29.78 -25.19 8.51
C GLY A 13 29.75 -23.88 9.29
N MET A 14 30.12 -22.81 8.58
CA MET A 14 30.08 -21.42 9.02
C MET A 14 28.76 -21.16 9.76
N LYS A 15 28.79 -21.22 11.09
CA LYS A 15 27.64 -20.88 11.92
C LYS A 15 27.51 -19.36 11.83
N VAL A 16 26.65 -18.89 10.92
CA VAL A 16 26.23 -17.49 10.86
C VAL A 16 25.87 -17.07 12.29
N THR A 17 26.70 -16.22 12.86
CA THR A 17 26.62 -15.88 14.29
C THR A 17 25.33 -15.09 14.52
N GLY A 18 24.74 -15.19 15.72
CA GLY A 18 23.53 -14.42 16.05
C GLY A 18 23.67 -12.92 15.78
N ALA A 19 24.90 -12.39 15.90
CA ALA A 19 25.24 -11.00 15.60
C ALA A 19 25.08 -10.63 14.10
N GLN A 20 25.43 -11.54 13.17
CA GLN A 20 25.26 -11.28 11.73
C GLN A 20 23.79 -11.22 11.33
N ARG A 21 22.96 -12.15 11.84
CA ARG A 21 21.50 -12.13 11.60
C ARG A 21 20.83 -10.88 12.17
N GLN A 22 21.31 -10.39 13.31
CA GLN A 22 20.79 -9.17 13.92
C GLN A 22 21.12 -7.91 13.10
N ALA A 23 22.34 -7.83 12.54
CA ALA A 23 22.73 -6.74 11.66
C ALA A 23 21.93 -6.74 10.33
N GLU A 24 21.73 -7.92 9.72
CA GLU A 24 20.90 -8.06 8.51
C GLU A 24 19.44 -7.65 8.76
N MET A 25 18.89 -7.98 9.94
CA MET A 25 17.54 -7.58 10.32
C MET A 25 17.40 -6.06 10.47
N GLN A 26 18.36 -5.40 11.12
CA GLN A 26 18.36 -3.93 11.26
C GLN A 26 18.41 -3.25 9.89
N GLN A 27 19.27 -3.73 8.98
CA GLN A 27 19.35 -3.18 7.62
C GLN A 27 18.03 -3.33 6.86
N LYS A 28 17.35 -4.48 6.99
CA LYS A 28 16.03 -4.69 6.38
C LYS A 28 14.96 -3.76 6.96
N ILE A 29 14.98 -3.50 8.26
CA ILE A 29 14.02 -2.56 8.90
C ILE A 29 14.24 -1.14 8.35
N VAL A 30 15.48 -0.69 8.24
CA VAL A 30 15.79 0.65 7.69
C VAL A 30 15.32 0.76 6.24
N GLN A 31 15.64 -0.24 5.41
CA GLN A 31 15.19 -0.27 4.01
C GLN A 31 13.65 -0.29 3.90
N MET A 32 12.96 -1.01 4.79
CA MET A 32 11.50 -1.03 4.84
C MET A 32 10.94 0.34 5.23
N GLN A 33 11.55 1.04 6.19
CA GLN A 33 11.12 2.39 6.58
C GLN A 33 11.24 3.38 5.42
N GLU A 34 12.36 3.36 4.70
CA GLU A 34 12.57 4.20 3.51
C GLU A 34 11.59 3.85 2.39
N ALA A 35 11.38 2.55 2.13
CA ALA A 35 10.44 2.08 1.12
C ALA A 35 8.99 2.42 1.46
N MET A 36 8.59 2.36 2.73
CA MET A 36 7.26 2.77 3.20
C MET A 36 7.04 4.26 2.97
N ALA A 37 8.01 5.10 3.34
CA ALA A 37 7.94 6.53 3.13
C ALA A 37 7.84 6.90 1.64
N ALA A 38 8.66 6.26 0.80
CA ALA A 38 8.64 6.47 -0.65
C ALA A 38 7.32 6.01 -1.29
N ALA A 39 6.77 4.86 -0.87
CA ALA A 39 5.48 4.37 -1.36
C ALA A 39 4.34 5.29 -0.94
N GLN A 40 4.35 5.77 0.30
CA GLN A 40 3.38 6.76 0.77
C GLN A 40 3.45 8.05 -0.06
N GLU A 41 4.64 8.63 -0.24
CA GLU A 41 4.82 9.85 -1.03
C GLU A 41 4.38 9.65 -2.50
N ALA A 42 4.68 8.49 -3.09
CA ALA A 42 4.26 8.15 -4.44
C ALA A 42 2.73 8.05 -4.59
N VAL A 43 2.02 7.54 -3.59
CA VAL A 43 0.54 7.50 -3.59
C VAL A 43 -0.01 8.91 -3.38
N GLU A 44 0.54 9.67 -2.44
CA GLU A 44 0.13 11.06 -2.17
C GLU A 44 0.25 11.98 -3.39
N ALA A 45 1.24 11.74 -4.26
CA ALA A 45 1.45 12.48 -5.51
C ALA A 45 0.50 12.07 -6.65
N GLN A 46 -0.21 10.95 -6.52
CA GLN A 46 -1.14 10.47 -7.54
C GLN A 46 -2.52 11.10 -7.39
N THR A 47 -3.28 11.07 -8.49
CA THR A 47 -4.69 11.45 -8.52
C THR A 47 -5.53 10.28 -9.00
N PHE A 48 -6.66 10.07 -8.33
CA PHE A 48 -7.61 9.00 -8.58
C PHE A 48 -8.92 9.61 -9.06
N SER A 49 -9.59 8.96 -10.01
CA SER A 49 -10.81 9.47 -10.61
C SER A 49 -11.86 8.39 -10.72
N ALA A 50 -13.08 8.72 -10.35
CA ALA A 50 -14.22 7.83 -10.51
C ALA A 50 -15.36 8.56 -11.21
N SER A 51 -16.07 7.83 -12.07
CA SER A 51 -17.22 8.35 -12.79
C SER A 51 -18.45 7.48 -12.58
N VAL A 52 -19.61 8.12 -12.48
CA VAL A 52 -20.90 7.50 -12.18
C VAL A 52 -22.00 8.04 -13.10
N GLY A 53 -23.19 7.43 -13.03
CA GLY A 53 -24.35 7.86 -13.82
C GLY A 53 -24.12 7.75 -15.34
N GLY A 54 -23.32 6.78 -15.79
CA GLY A 54 -22.98 6.63 -17.22
C GLY A 54 -21.96 7.64 -17.74
N GLY A 55 -21.18 8.28 -16.85
CA GLY A 55 -20.16 9.24 -17.26
C GLY A 55 -20.60 10.70 -17.14
N VAL A 56 -21.69 10.98 -16.43
CA VAL A 56 -22.25 12.33 -16.30
C VAL A 56 -21.71 13.09 -15.10
N VAL A 57 -21.23 12.37 -14.08
CA VAL A 57 -20.47 12.94 -12.95
C VAL A 57 -19.14 12.22 -12.84
N GLU A 58 -18.05 12.97 -12.72
CA GLU A 58 -16.70 12.47 -12.44
C GLU A 58 -16.11 13.26 -11.28
N ALA A 59 -15.55 12.56 -10.29
CA ALA A 59 -14.80 13.15 -9.19
C ALA A 59 -13.34 12.73 -9.28
N LYS A 60 -12.43 13.66 -9.02
CA LYS A 60 -11.00 13.43 -8.92
C LYS A 60 -10.52 13.79 -7.52
N VAL A 61 -9.77 12.90 -6.89
CA VAL A 61 -9.15 13.09 -5.58
C VAL A 61 -7.65 12.87 -5.65
N SER A 62 -6.88 13.52 -4.79
CA SER A 62 -5.46 13.21 -4.60
C SER A 62 -5.28 12.02 -3.67
N GLY A 63 -4.09 11.41 -3.66
CA GLY A 63 -3.74 10.41 -2.65
C GLY A 63 -3.73 10.93 -1.21
N LYS A 64 -3.77 12.26 -1.02
CA LYS A 64 -3.98 12.91 0.29
C LYS A 64 -5.46 12.99 0.70
N LYS A 65 -6.36 12.37 -0.07
CA LYS A 65 -7.81 12.40 0.12
C LYS A 65 -8.41 13.80 -0.01
N GLU A 66 -7.79 14.66 -0.81
CA GLU A 66 -8.33 15.97 -1.13
C GLU A 66 -9.07 15.91 -2.47
N VAL A 67 -10.28 16.48 -2.53
CA VAL A 67 -11.01 16.61 -3.80
C VAL A 67 -10.33 17.66 -4.66
N VAL A 68 -9.83 17.24 -5.83
CA VAL A 68 -9.11 18.10 -6.78
C VAL A 68 -10.08 18.73 -7.78
N SER A 69 -11.03 17.94 -8.29
CA SER A 69 -12.03 18.43 -9.24
C SER A 69 -13.28 17.58 -9.25
N ILE A 70 -14.41 18.21 -9.56
CA ILE A 70 -15.67 17.53 -9.87
C ILE A 70 -16.13 18.06 -11.23
N ALA A 71 -16.37 17.15 -12.16
CA ALA A 71 -16.93 17.46 -13.48
C ALA A 71 -18.37 16.91 -13.56
N ILE A 72 -19.29 17.77 -13.96
CA ILE A 72 -20.72 17.46 -14.07
C ILE A 72 -21.17 17.86 -15.48
N LYS A 73 -21.72 16.91 -16.23
CA LYS A 73 -22.31 17.17 -17.54
C LYS A 73 -23.68 17.82 -17.39
N PRO A 74 -24.11 18.66 -18.35
CA PRO A 74 -25.44 19.29 -18.32
C PRO A 74 -26.59 18.29 -18.18
N GLU A 75 -26.41 17.07 -18.70
CA GLU A 75 -27.36 15.96 -18.63
C GLU A 75 -27.70 15.54 -17.20
N ALA A 76 -26.81 15.78 -16.23
CA ALA A 76 -27.05 15.49 -14.82
C ALA A 76 -27.64 16.68 -14.04
N VAL A 77 -27.81 17.84 -14.69
CA VAL A 77 -28.28 19.07 -14.03
C VAL A 77 -29.75 19.29 -14.37
N ASP A 78 -30.62 18.63 -13.61
CA ASP A 78 -32.06 18.87 -13.65
C ASP A 78 -32.50 19.67 -12.41
N PRO A 79 -33.00 20.91 -12.55
CA PRO A 79 -33.49 21.69 -11.42
C PRO A 79 -34.74 21.09 -10.76
N GLU A 80 -35.46 20.19 -11.43
CA GLU A 80 -36.60 19.47 -10.87
C GLU A 80 -36.18 18.21 -10.10
N ASP A 81 -34.94 17.72 -10.29
CA ASP A 81 -34.38 16.53 -9.64
C ASP A 81 -32.94 16.75 -9.14
N VAL A 82 -32.80 17.67 -8.18
CA VAL A 82 -31.51 17.99 -7.55
C VAL A 82 -31.02 16.83 -6.66
N GLU A 83 -31.93 16.02 -6.13
CA GLU A 83 -31.60 14.87 -5.27
C GLU A 83 -30.77 13.84 -6.03
N MET A 84 -31.14 13.52 -7.28
CA MET A 84 -30.35 12.64 -8.13
C MET A 84 -28.92 13.16 -8.33
N LEU A 85 -28.74 14.46 -8.59
CA LEU A 85 -27.42 15.05 -8.77
C LEU A 85 -26.57 14.94 -7.49
N GLN A 86 -27.18 15.18 -6.33
CA GLN A 86 -26.50 15.04 -5.04
C GLN A 86 -26.01 13.60 -4.82
N ASP A 87 -26.86 12.60 -5.09
CA ASP A 87 -26.52 11.19 -4.95
C ASP A 87 -25.36 10.79 -5.88
N LEU A 88 -25.38 11.27 -7.12
CA LEU A 88 -24.29 11.03 -8.08
C LEU A 88 -22.97 11.66 -7.62
N VAL A 89 -22.99 12.89 -7.10
CA VAL A 89 -21.78 13.54 -6.57
C VAL A 89 -21.20 12.77 -5.38
N VAL A 90 -22.04 12.39 -4.42
CA VAL A 90 -21.62 11.60 -3.25
C VAL A 90 -21.01 10.28 -3.70
N SER A 91 -21.66 9.59 -4.63
CA SER A 91 -21.19 8.31 -5.17
C SER A 91 -19.84 8.44 -5.87
N ALA A 92 -19.67 9.46 -6.72
CA ALA A 92 -18.43 9.70 -7.45
C ALA A 92 -17.26 10.00 -6.50
N VAL A 93 -17.47 10.88 -5.52
CA VAL A 93 -16.42 11.26 -4.56
C VAL A 93 -16.01 10.07 -3.70
N ASN A 94 -16.98 9.31 -3.17
CA ASN A 94 -16.69 8.14 -2.34
C ASN A 94 -15.95 7.06 -3.12
N GLU A 95 -16.32 6.82 -4.38
CA GLU A 95 -15.62 5.86 -5.24
C GLU A 95 -14.18 6.32 -5.55
N ALA A 96 -13.97 7.61 -5.83
CA ALA A 96 -12.63 8.15 -6.04
C ALA A 96 -11.76 8.05 -4.78
N LEU A 97 -12.32 8.33 -3.60
CA LEU A 97 -11.65 8.14 -2.31
C LEU A 97 -11.31 6.67 -2.05
N ARG A 98 -12.21 5.76 -2.39
CA ARG A 98 -11.98 4.31 -2.27
C ARG A 98 -10.83 3.85 -3.14
N GLN A 99 -10.72 4.33 -4.38
CA GLN A 99 -9.58 4.02 -5.24
C GLN A 99 -8.25 4.54 -4.67
N ALA A 100 -8.25 5.72 -4.05
CA ALA A 100 -7.08 6.25 -3.36
C ALA A 100 -6.67 5.36 -2.17
N ASP A 101 -7.66 4.88 -1.40
CA ASP A 101 -7.43 3.96 -0.28
C ASP A 101 -6.89 2.61 -0.75
N GLU A 102 -7.46 2.03 -1.81
CA GLU A 102 -6.99 0.78 -2.41
C GLU A 102 -5.55 0.92 -2.95
N ALA A 103 -5.20 2.07 -3.53
CA ALA A 103 -3.85 2.35 -3.97
C ALA A 103 -2.84 2.51 -2.81
N MET A 104 -3.25 3.15 -1.72
CA MET A 104 -2.45 3.25 -0.50
C MET A 104 -2.18 1.86 0.10
N GLU A 105 -3.23 1.04 0.22
CA GLU A 105 -3.15 -0.32 0.74
C GLU A 105 -2.27 -1.20 -0.15
N ALA A 106 -2.44 -1.12 -1.47
CA ALA A 106 -1.62 -1.85 -2.43
C ALA A 106 -0.14 -1.44 -2.36
N GLY A 107 0.15 -0.14 -2.22
CA GLY A 107 1.50 0.38 -2.06
C GLY A 107 2.17 -0.16 -0.78
N MET A 108 1.45 -0.12 0.35
CA MET A 108 1.93 -0.65 1.63
C MET A 108 2.10 -2.17 1.60
N ASN A 109 1.16 -2.91 1.00
CA ASN A 109 1.23 -4.37 0.85
C ASN A 109 2.41 -4.79 -0.04
N GLY A 110 2.72 -4.02 -1.08
CA GLY A 110 3.87 -4.23 -1.95
C GLY A 110 5.21 -4.06 -1.23
N VAL A 111 5.31 -3.05 -0.36
CA VAL A 111 6.53 -2.79 0.44
C VAL A 111 6.73 -3.85 1.53
N THR A 112 5.64 -4.24 2.19
CA THR A 112 5.69 -5.26 3.25
C THR A 112 5.78 -6.68 2.68
N GLY A 113 5.54 -6.89 1.38
CA GLY A 113 5.65 -8.18 0.72
C GLY A 113 4.71 -9.24 1.28
N GLY A 114 3.58 -8.82 1.86
CA GLY A 114 2.66 -9.70 2.59
C GLY A 114 3.23 -10.24 3.92
N LEU A 115 4.34 -9.70 4.40
CA LEU A 115 4.82 -9.97 5.76
C LEU A 115 3.80 -9.40 6.72
N ASN A 116 3.11 -10.29 7.46
CA ASN A 116 2.25 -9.89 8.57
C ASN A 116 3.13 -9.24 9.65
N LEU A 117 3.27 -7.92 9.58
CA LEU A 117 4.05 -7.11 10.51
C LEU A 117 3.58 -7.28 11.96
N GLY A 118 2.32 -7.70 12.16
CA GLY A 118 1.80 -8.08 13.48
C GLY A 118 2.48 -9.31 14.10
N GLY A 119 3.17 -10.14 13.31
CA GLY A 119 4.01 -11.23 13.81
C GLY A 119 5.36 -10.78 14.38
N PHE A 120 5.75 -9.52 14.13
CA PHE A 120 6.99 -8.92 14.65
C PHE A 120 6.77 -8.09 15.92
N GLY A 121 5.53 -8.05 16.46
CA GLY A 121 5.23 -7.33 17.70
C GLY A 121 5.24 -5.81 17.56
N LEU A 122 4.99 -5.31 16.34
CA LEU A 122 4.69 -3.92 16.03
C LEU A 122 3.22 -3.78 15.61
#